data_AF-A0AAE4AQT5-F1
#
_entry.id   AF-A0AAE4AQT5-F1
#
_cell.length_a   1.000
_cell.length_b   1.000
_cell.length_c   1.000
_cell.angle_alpha   90.00
_cell.angle_beta   90.00
_cell.angle_gamma   90.00
#
_symmetry.space_group_name_H-M   'P 1'
#
loop_
_entity.id
_entity.type
_entity.pdbx_description
1 polymer ?
#
loop_
_entity_poly.entity_id
_entity_poly.type
_entity_poly.pdbx_seq_one_letter_code
_entity_poly.pdbx_strand_id
1 'polypeptide(L)'
;MGKKIKIGIIGAGTIGSVHAEAYTKVADAELVALCDILPDRLKEKAARHHVAKTYATHQELLADPEIDAVSICVPNAMHAPIAIDALNAGKNVMLEKPMALNAKLGMDICAARDKSGKLLQMGMVRRQSPDAELVRELIDSGRLGEIYHIGIKQIRRRGIPGMGGWFTTKEQSGGGCLIDIAVHSLDLAMWVTNLWNPTKASAKTYSKFGSPMKDYHYVSMWAGPPKYDGTFNVDDYATGMVRFGNQATMVFEVAWAANAQPENYVEILGTKGGVKLAGADTVLLTEFDNRLADIKLDYEKKNDGFAVELTKFVAAINGEGQIPATGDQGVIVMRLLDAIYKSCANNQEVDV
;
A
#
# COMPACT_ATOMS: atom_id res chain seq x y z
N MET A 1 2.51 -14.37 30.78
CA MET A 1 2.76 -13.72 29.47
C MET A 1 2.82 -14.81 28.43
N GLY A 2 2.03 -14.71 27.36
CA GLY A 2 2.07 -15.67 26.24
C GLY A 2 3.43 -15.66 25.54
N LYS A 3 3.69 -16.68 24.71
CA LYS A 3 4.90 -16.72 23.87
C LYS A 3 4.80 -15.61 22.83
N LYS A 4 5.74 -14.66 22.83
CA LYS A 4 5.84 -13.61 21.79
C LYS A 4 6.15 -14.22 20.43
N ILE A 5 5.57 -13.63 19.38
CA ILE A 5 5.88 -13.97 17.99
C ILE A 5 7.24 -13.37 17.63
N LYS A 6 8.19 -14.23 17.26
CA LYS A 6 9.54 -13.81 16.84
C LYS A 6 9.53 -13.38 15.38
N ILE A 7 9.88 -12.12 15.14
CA ILE A 7 9.82 -11.46 13.84
C ILE A 7 11.21 -11.30 13.22
N GLY A 8 11.31 -11.62 11.93
CA GLY A 8 12.40 -11.17 11.06
C GLY A 8 11.95 -10.07 10.09
N ILE A 9 12.83 -9.11 9.77
CA ILE A 9 12.58 -8.14 8.69
C ILE A 9 13.54 -8.42 7.54
N ILE A 10 13.00 -8.60 6.34
CA ILE A 10 13.77 -8.75 5.09
C ILE A 10 13.69 -7.44 4.32
N GLY A 11 14.83 -6.75 4.21
CA GLY A 11 14.95 -5.39 3.68
C GLY A 11 15.01 -4.36 4.81
N ALA A 12 16.21 -3.93 5.19
CA ALA A 12 16.46 -2.95 6.27
C ALA A 12 16.54 -1.51 5.73
N GLY A 13 15.83 -1.21 4.64
CA GLY A 13 15.71 0.13 4.08
C GLY A 13 14.86 1.07 4.94
N THR A 14 14.38 2.16 4.33
CA THR A 14 13.51 3.14 5.01
C THR A 14 12.27 2.48 5.62
N ILE A 15 11.52 1.73 4.81
CA ILE A 15 10.28 1.08 5.28
C ILE A 15 10.55 -0.05 6.28
N GLY A 16 11.62 -0.82 6.09
CA GLY A 16 12.06 -1.82 7.08
C GLY A 16 12.41 -1.20 8.44
N SER A 17 12.99 0.00 8.45
CA SER A 17 13.25 0.74 9.70
C SER A 17 11.95 1.20 10.36
N VAL A 18 10.94 1.60 9.58
CA VAL A 18 9.61 1.95 10.08
C VAL A 18 8.92 0.73 10.72
N HIS A 19 8.98 -0.44 10.07
CA HIS A 19 8.48 -1.69 10.65
C HIS A 19 9.22 -2.04 11.93
N ALA A 20 10.55 -1.91 11.94
CA ALA A 20 11.36 -2.18 13.13
C ALA A 20 10.95 -1.30 14.31
N GLU A 21 10.74 0.00 14.08
CA GLU A 21 10.23 0.93 15.10
C GLU A 21 8.80 0.59 15.54
N ALA A 22 7.92 0.24 14.60
CA ALA A 22 6.53 -0.13 14.90
C ALA A 22 6.44 -1.41 15.74
N TYR A 23 7.26 -2.43 15.47
CA TYR A 23 7.29 -3.67 16.27
C TYR A 23 7.69 -3.44 17.74
N THR A 24 8.43 -2.37 18.07
CA THR A 24 8.71 -2.03 19.49
C THR A 24 7.45 -1.70 20.29
N LYS A 25 6.36 -1.37 19.61
CA LYS A 25 5.06 -1.00 20.19
C LYS A 25 4.06 -2.16 20.17
N VAL A 26 4.41 -3.30 19.58
CA VAL A 26 3.54 -4.49 19.51
C VAL A 26 3.89 -5.43 20.66
N ALA A 27 3.03 -5.48 21.68
CA ALA A 27 3.33 -6.17 22.93
C ALA A 27 3.67 -7.66 22.75
N ASP A 28 2.95 -8.34 21.86
CA ASP A 28 3.05 -9.78 21.61
C ASP A 28 4.04 -10.16 20.50
N ALA A 29 4.87 -9.22 20.07
CA ALA A 29 5.95 -9.45 19.12
C ALA A 29 7.32 -9.16 19.71
N GLU A 30 8.33 -9.79 19.12
CA GLU A 30 9.73 -9.55 19.39
C GLU A 30 10.49 -9.50 18.06
N LEU A 31 11.11 -8.36 17.74
CA LEU A 31 11.99 -8.23 16.57
C LEU A 31 13.33 -8.89 16.89
N VAL A 32 13.59 -10.05 16.30
CA VAL A 32 14.80 -10.86 16.61
C VAL A 32 15.83 -10.87 15.49
N ALA A 33 15.44 -10.55 14.25
CA ALA A 33 16.30 -10.67 13.08
C ALA A 33 16.11 -9.55 12.05
N LEU A 34 17.22 -9.09 11.46
CA LEU A 34 17.22 -8.25 10.26
C LEU A 34 17.97 -8.93 9.12
N CYS A 35 17.52 -8.72 7.89
CA CYS A 35 18.19 -9.16 6.67
C CYS A 35 18.28 -8.01 5.67
N ASP A 36 19.46 -7.76 5.12
CA ASP A 36 19.67 -6.83 4.01
C ASP A 36 20.94 -7.23 3.24
N ILE A 37 20.90 -7.09 1.92
CA ILE A 37 22.04 -7.42 1.05
C ILE A 37 23.19 -6.40 1.16
N LEU A 38 22.93 -5.23 1.76
CA LEU A 38 23.93 -4.18 1.96
C LEU A 38 24.50 -4.27 3.39
N PRO A 39 25.75 -4.75 3.56
CA PRO A 39 26.30 -5.08 4.88
C PRO A 39 26.42 -3.86 5.80
N ASP A 40 26.81 -2.70 5.27
CA ASP A 40 26.92 -1.48 6.06
C ASP A 40 25.56 -1.01 6.59
N ARG A 41 24.52 -1.08 5.75
CA ARG A 41 23.15 -0.77 6.15
C ARG A 41 22.65 -1.75 7.19
N LEU A 42 22.87 -3.05 6.98
CA LEU A 42 22.46 -4.10 7.92
C LEU A 42 23.08 -3.88 9.30
N LYS A 43 24.39 -3.59 9.35
CA LYS A 43 25.11 -3.28 10.59
C LYS A 43 24.58 -2.03 11.27
N GLU A 44 24.37 -0.94 10.51
CA GLU A 44 23.81 0.32 11.03
C GLU A 44 22.41 0.10 11.65
N LYS A 45 21.51 -0.57 10.92
CA LYS A 45 20.13 -0.78 11.37
C LYS A 45 20.02 -1.77 12.51
N ALA A 46 20.83 -2.83 12.53
CA ALA A 46 20.87 -3.78 13.64
C ALA A 46 21.29 -3.08 14.94
N ALA A 47 22.30 -2.20 14.89
CA ALA A 47 22.70 -1.40 16.04
C ALA A 47 21.60 -0.42 16.47
N ARG A 48 20.97 0.29 15.53
CA ARG A 48 19.90 1.26 15.79
C ARG A 48 18.67 0.64 16.46
N HIS A 49 18.28 -0.55 16.01
CA HIS A 49 17.06 -1.22 16.49
C HIS A 49 17.35 -2.30 17.55
N HIS A 50 18.60 -2.40 18.03
CA HIS A 50 19.04 -3.37 19.04
C HIS A 50 18.73 -4.83 18.67
N VAL A 51 18.90 -5.19 17.39
CA VAL A 51 18.65 -6.54 16.88
C VAL A 51 19.95 -7.32 16.80
N ALA A 52 20.02 -8.46 17.49
CA ALA A 52 21.24 -9.23 17.61
C ALA A 52 21.54 -10.12 16.39
N LYS A 53 20.51 -10.69 15.75
CA LYS A 53 20.70 -11.58 14.60
C LYS A 53 20.60 -10.81 13.29
N THR A 54 21.61 -10.97 12.45
CA THR A 54 21.64 -10.37 11.11
C THR A 54 21.96 -11.44 10.07
N TYR A 55 21.34 -11.31 8.88
CA TYR A 55 21.49 -12.23 7.78
C TYR A 55 21.79 -11.49 6.49
N ALA A 56 22.70 -12.02 5.67
CA ALA A 56 23.06 -11.39 4.40
C ALA A 56 22.08 -11.77 3.29
N THR A 57 21.39 -12.90 3.44
CA THR A 57 20.40 -13.40 2.48
C THR A 57 19.08 -13.76 3.17
N HIS A 58 17.97 -13.65 2.43
CA HIS A 58 16.67 -14.00 3.00
C HIS A 58 16.58 -15.50 3.25
N GLN A 59 17.26 -16.35 2.47
CA GLN A 59 17.26 -17.79 2.68
C GLN A 59 17.86 -18.20 4.03
N GLU A 60 18.97 -17.56 4.45
CA GLU A 60 19.58 -17.82 5.76
C GLU A 60 18.62 -17.42 6.90
N LEU A 61 17.95 -16.27 6.78
CA LEU A 61 16.93 -15.84 7.74
C LEU A 61 15.78 -16.84 7.79
N LEU A 62 15.25 -17.25 6.65
CA LEU A 62 14.11 -18.16 6.56
C LEU A 62 14.43 -19.57 7.09
N ALA A 63 15.70 -19.99 7.04
CA ALA A 63 16.16 -21.25 7.62
C ALA A 63 16.21 -21.24 9.15
N ASP A 64 16.17 -20.07 9.81
CA ASP A 64 16.18 -20.01 11.28
C ASP A 64 14.85 -20.51 11.87
N PRO A 65 14.84 -21.62 12.63
CA PRO A 65 13.63 -22.17 13.23
C PRO A 65 13.06 -21.29 14.36
N GLU A 66 13.82 -20.33 14.88
CA GLU A 66 13.35 -19.38 15.89
C GLU A 66 12.50 -18.25 15.31
N ILE A 67 12.44 -18.07 13.99
CA ILE A 67 11.62 -17.03 13.37
C ILE A 67 10.22 -17.58 13.06
N ASP A 68 9.18 -16.95 13.62
CA ASP A 68 7.78 -17.34 13.44
C ASP A 68 7.13 -16.62 12.23
N ALA A 69 7.51 -15.36 11.99
CA ALA A 69 6.97 -14.53 10.92
C ALA A 69 7.99 -13.54 10.35
N VAL A 70 7.73 -13.04 9.15
CA VAL A 70 8.58 -12.04 8.48
C VAL A 70 7.80 -10.83 7.97
N SER A 71 8.41 -9.65 8.06
CA SER A 71 8.02 -8.48 7.25
C SER A 71 8.94 -8.34 6.05
N ILE A 72 8.36 -8.29 4.85
CA ILE A 72 9.08 -8.15 3.58
C ILE A 72 8.99 -6.69 3.14
N CYS A 73 10.14 -6.02 3.14
CA CYS A 73 10.33 -4.58 3.02
C CYS A 73 11.39 -4.25 1.94
N VAL A 74 11.36 -4.97 0.83
CA VAL A 74 12.35 -4.94 -0.27
C VAL A 74 11.81 -4.19 -1.50
N PRO A 75 12.58 -4.00 -2.58
CA PRO A 75 12.03 -3.50 -3.85
C PRO A 75 10.92 -4.40 -4.41
N ASN A 76 9.94 -3.81 -5.10
CA ASN A 76 8.70 -4.48 -5.53
C ASN A 76 8.93 -5.78 -6.33
N ALA A 77 9.95 -5.82 -7.20
CA ALA A 77 10.29 -7.02 -7.97
C ALA A 77 10.69 -8.23 -7.11
N MET A 78 11.15 -7.98 -5.88
CA MET A 78 11.57 -9.01 -4.93
C MET A 78 10.43 -9.48 -4.02
N HIS A 79 9.24 -8.86 -4.07
CA HIS A 79 8.11 -9.25 -3.23
C HIS A 79 7.67 -10.70 -3.48
N ALA A 80 7.36 -11.04 -4.72
CA ALA A 80 6.90 -12.39 -5.07
C ALA A 80 7.90 -13.51 -4.74
N PRO A 81 9.18 -13.45 -5.20
CA PRO A 81 10.12 -14.52 -4.89
C PRO A 81 10.35 -14.69 -3.38
N ILE A 82 10.51 -13.59 -2.64
CA ILE A 82 10.79 -13.67 -1.19
C ILE A 82 9.55 -14.10 -0.40
N ALA A 83 8.35 -13.63 -0.76
CA ALA A 83 7.12 -14.04 -0.09
C ALA A 83 6.82 -15.53 -0.31
N ILE A 84 7.02 -16.03 -1.54
CA ILE A 84 6.85 -17.46 -1.85
C ILE A 84 7.86 -18.29 -1.06
N ASP A 85 9.14 -17.89 -1.02
CA ASP A 85 10.17 -18.58 -0.23
C ASP A 85 9.81 -18.60 1.26
N ALA A 86 9.33 -17.47 1.81
CA ALA A 86 8.96 -17.35 3.22
C ALA A 86 7.77 -18.26 3.59
N LEU A 87 6.73 -18.27 2.76
CA LEU A 87 5.55 -19.13 2.94
C LEU A 87 5.94 -20.60 2.84
N ASN A 88 6.77 -20.98 1.86
CA ASN A 88 7.27 -22.35 1.71
C ASN A 88 8.17 -22.79 2.88
N ALA A 89 8.91 -21.86 3.49
CA ALA A 89 9.68 -22.09 4.71
C ALA A 89 8.81 -22.14 5.99
N GLY A 90 7.49 -22.04 5.86
CA GLY A 90 6.55 -22.15 6.97
C GLY A 90 6.47 -20.90 7.85
N LYS A 91 6.83 -19.72 7.31
CA LYS A 91 6.75 -18.43 8.02
C LYS A 91 5.43 -17.72 7.69
N ASN A 92 4.85 -17.02 8.67
CA ASN A 92 3.78 -16.05 8.39
C ASN A 92 4.38 -14.80 7.73
N VAL A 93 3.64 -14.15 6.83
CA VAL A 93 4.17 -13.04 6.01
C VAL A 93 3.34 -11.77 6.15
N MET A 94 4.01 -10.68 6.50
CA MET A 94 3.57 -9.31 6.28
C MET A 94 4.29 -8.79 5.03
N LEU A 95 3.56 -8.52 3.95
CA LEU A 95 4.12 -8.13 2.66
C LEU A 95 3.80 -6.67 2.36
N GLU A 96 4.82 -5.82 2.25
CA GLU A 96 4.63 -4.43 1.83
C GLU A 96 3.97 -4.31 0.45
N LYS A 97 3.35 -3.15 0.23
CA LYS A 97 2.69 -2.81 -1.04
C LYS A 97 3.72 -2.33 -2.07
N PRO A 98 3.42 -2.48 -3.39
CA PRO A 98 2.36 -3.29 -3.99
C PRO A 98 2.62 -4.78 -3.78
N MET A 99 1.60 -5.64 -3.90
CA MET A 99 1.77 -7.08 -3.66
C MET A 99 2.87 -7.72 -4.51
N ALA A 100 2.96 -7.32 -5.78
CA ALA A 100 3.97 -7.78 -6.73
C ALA A 100 4.02 -6.79 -7.91
N LEU A 101 4.74 -7.16 -8.98
CA LEU A 101 4.77 -6.37 -10.21
C LEU A 101 3.49 -6.48 -11.06
N ASN A 102 2.71 -7.55 -10.88
CA ASN A 102 1.45 -7.80 -11.60
C ASN A 102 0.57 -8.81 -10.82
N ALA A 103 -0.67 -8.96 -11.26
CA ALA A 103 -1.65 -9.84 -10.63
C ALA A 103 -1.27 -11.32 -10.73
N LYS A 104 -0.59 -11.74 -11.80
CA LYS A 104 -0.15 -13.15 -11.93
C LYS A 104 0.80 -13.54 -10.80
N LEU A 105 1.81 -12.72 -10.55
CA LEU A 105 2.74 -12.93 -9.45
C LEU A 105 2.03 -12.87 -8.09
N GLY A 106 1.05 -11.97 -7.92
CA GLY A 106 0.20 -11.94 -6.73
C GLY A 106 -0.56 -13.26 -6.50
N MET A 107 -1.13 -13.85 -7.56
CA MET A 107 -1.79 -15.15 -7.50
C MET A 107 -0.80 -16.28 -7.14
N ASP A 108 0.44 -16.22 -7.66
CA ASP A 108 1.48 -17.20 -7.32
C ASP A 108 1.83 -17.13 -5.81
N ILE A 109 1.84 -15.94 -5.20
CA ILE A 109 2.01 -15.75 -3.75
C ILE A 109 0.82 -16.35 -2.97
N CYS A 110 -0.42 -16.07 -3.37
CA CYS A 110 -1.61 -16.66 -2.72
C CYS A 110 -1.60 -18.19 -2.80
N ALA A 111 -1.18 -18.77 -3.94
CA ALA A 111 -1.05 -20.22 -4.07
C ALA A 111 -0.01 -20.80 -3.09
N ALA A 112 1.11 -20.11 -2.86
CA ALA A 112 2.09 -20.51 -1.86
C ALA A 112 1.55 -20.40 -0.41
N ARG A 113 0.74 -19.37 -0.13
CA ARG A 113 0.02 -19.21 1.16
C ARG A 113 -0.92 -20.39 1.40
N ASP A 114 -1.76 -20.71 0.41
CA ASP A 114 -2.76 -21.77 0.52
C ASP A 114 -2.09 -23.14 0.71
N LYS A 115 -0.97 -23.37 0.01
CA LYS A 115 -0.18 -24.60 0.15
C LYS A 115 0.52 -24.72 1.51
N SER A 116 1.02 -23.62 2.06
CA SER A 116 1.74 -23.64 3.34
C SER A 116 0.83 -23.65 4.57
N GLY A 117 -0.41 -23.18 4.42
CA GLY A 117 -1.34 -22.95 5.54
C GLY A 117 -0.91 -21.81 6.44
N LYS A 118 0.04 -20.96 6.02
CA LYS A 118 0.51 -19.79 6.76
C LYS A 118 -0.27 -18.55 6.40
N LEU A 119 -0.23 -17.55 7.28
CA LEU A 119 -0.92 -16.28 7.06
C LEU A 119 -0.12 -15.37 6.13
N LEU A 120 -0.85 -14.63 5.31
CA LEU A 120 -0.34 -13.56 4.44
C LEU A 120 -1.18 -12.31 4.64
N GLN A 121 -0.56 -11.26 5.13
CA GLN A 121 -1.14 -9.92 5.24
C GLN A 121 -0.46 -8.98 4.26
N MET A 122 -1.25 -8.13 3.60
CA MET A 122 -0.77 -7.00 2.83
C MET A 122 -0.54 -5.77 3.73
N GLY A 123 0.56 -5.06 3.51
CA GLY A 123 0.89 -3.78 4.14
C GLY A 123 0.08 -2.63 3.53
N MET A 124 -1.19 -2.53 3.92
CA MET A 124 -2.14 -1.49 3.50
C MET A 124 -2.42 -0.55 4.67
N VAL A 125 -1.36 0.12 5.14
CA VAL A 125 -1.36 0.94 6.35
C VAL A 125 -2.44 2.02 6.38
N ARG A 126 -2.86 2.54 5.21
CA ARG A 126 -3.91 3.56 5.13
C ARG A 126 -5.28 3.07 5.61
N ARG A 127 -5.55 1.75 5.62
CA ARG A 127 -6.77 1.20 6.21
C ARG A 127 -6.82 1.38 7.73
N GLN A 128 -5.66 1.62 8.36
CA GLN A 128 -5.56 1.81 9.81
C GLN A 128 -5.68 3.28 10.21
N SER A 129 -5.91 4.22 9.29
CA SER A 129 -6.08 5.61 9.69
C SER A 129 -7.45 5.81 10.35
N PRO A 130 -7.56 6.62 11.41
CA PRO A 130 -8.83 6.77 12.13
C PRO A 130 -9.97 7.31 11.26
N ASP A 131 -9.66 8.14 10.27
CA ASP A 131 -10.64 8.64 9.30
C ASP A 131 -11.17 7.55 8.37
N ALA A 132 -10.33 6.58 8.00
CA ALA A 132 -10.72 5.45 7.17
C ALA A 132 -11.67 4.50 7.92
N GLU A 133 -11.35 4.15 9.17
CA GLU A 133 -12.20 3.32 10.02
C GLU A 133 -13.56 4.00 10.25
N LEU A 134 -13.56 5.29 10.60
CA LEU A 134 -14.79 6.06 10.79
C LEU A 134 -15.66 6.14 9.51
N VAL A 135 -15.06 6.44 8.36
CA VAL A 135 -15.82 6.52 7.09
C VAL A 135 -16.41 5.16 6.74
N ARG A 136 -15.68 4.07 6.98
CA ARG A 136 -16.21 2.73 6.78
C ARG A 136 -17.40 2.44 7.70
N GLU A 137 -17.34 2.81 8.98
CA GLU A 137 -18.48 2.68 9.91
C GLU A 137 -19.71 3.49 9.45
N LEU A 138 -19.51 4.69 8.90
CA LEU A 138 -20.61 5.50 8.34
C LEU A 138 -21.25 4.83 7.12
N ILE A 139 -20.46 4.21 6.26
CA ILE A 139 -20.95 3.46 5.11
C ILE A 139 -21.71 2.21 5.58
N ASP A 140 -21.11 1.41 6.46
CA ASP A 140 -21.67 0.16 6.98
C ASP A 140 -22.97 0.40 7.77
N SER A 141 -23.10 1.53 8.47
CA SER A 141 -24.33 1.95 9.16
C SER A 141 -25.40 2.55 8.24
N GLY A 142 -25.13 2.67 6.93
CA GLY A 142 -26.05 3.18 5.93
C GLY A 142 -26.22 4.70 5.92
N ARG A 143 -25.32 5.45 6.58
CA ARG A 143 -25.39 6.92 6.67
C ARG A 143 -25.16 7.60 5.32
N LEU A 144 -24.38 6.99 4.44
CA LEU A 144 -24.17 7.49 3.07
C LEU A 144 -25.23 6.95 2.09
N GLY A 145 -26.04 5.96 2.49
CA GLY A 145 -26.99 5.30 1.57
C GLY A 145 -26.28 4.41 0.56
N GLU A 146 -26.76 4.42 -0.69
CA GLU A 146 -26.14 3.67 -1.79
C GLU A 146 -24.97 4.48 -2.37
N ILE A 147 -23.78 3.88 -2.37
CA ILE A 147 -22.58 4.50 -2.94
C ILE A 147 -22.62 4.37 -4.46
N TYR A 148 -22.58 5.50 -5.17
CA TYR A 148 -22.64 5.54 -6.65
C TYR A 148 -21.39 6.14 -7.29
N HIS A 149 -20.57 6.88 -6.53
CA HIS A 149 -19.36 7.50 -7.06
C HIS A 149 -18.22 7.59 -6.04
N ILE A 150 -16.99 7.42 -6.54
CA ILE A 150 -15.73 7.58 -5.82
C ILE A 150 -14.81 8.52 -6.62
N GLY A 151 -14.33 9.58 -6.00
CA GLY A 151 -13.32 10.48 -6.58
C GLY A 151 -11.98 10.34 -5.86
N ILE A 152 -10.89 10.04 -6.59
CA ILE A 152 -9.54 9.99 -6.03
C ILE A 152 -8.70 11.09 -6.66
N LYS A 153 -8.07 11.91 -5.82
CA LYS A 153 -7.06 12.86 -6.28
C LYS A 153 -5.84 12.82 -5.38
N GLN A 154 -4.68 12.52 -5.94
CA GLN A 154 -3.41 12.51 -5.21
C GLN A 154 -2.30 13.10 -6.05
N ILE A 155 -2.14 14.41 -5.97
CA ILE A 155 -1.22 15.20 -6.79
C ILE A 155 -0.07 15.73 -5.94
N ARG A 156 1.16 15.40 -6.33
CA ARG A 156 2.36 16.10 -5.89
C ARG A 156 2.80 17.08 -6.96
N ARG A 157 3.20 18.29 -6.56
CA ARG A 157 3.73 19.29 -7.51
C ARG A 157 5.04 18.81 -8.13
N ARG A 158 6.03 18.49 -7.30
CA ARG A 158 7.32 17.94 -7.72
C ARG A 158 7.94 17.05 -6.64
N GLY A 159 7.61 15.76 -6.64
CA GLY A 159 8.11 14.78 -5.67
C GLY A 159 8.24 13.37 -6.23
N ILE A 160 8.91 13.23 -7.39
CA ILE A 160 9.36 11.93 -7.92
C ILE A 160 10.35 11.30 -6.93
N PRO A 161 10.07 10.12 -6.37
CA PRO A 161 10.96 9.47 -5.43
C PRO A 161 12.08 8.69 -6.12
N GLY A 162 13.27 8.70 -5.54
CA GLY A 162 14.35 7.79 -5.93
C GLY A 162 14.81 7.95 -7.36
N MET A 163 14.76 9.16 -7.91
CA MET A 163 15.02 9.43 -9.32
C MET A 163 16.34 8.80 -9.79
N GLY A 164 16.27 7.97 -10.83
CA GLY A 164 17.39 7.21 -11.37
C GLY A 164 17.72 5.91 -10.63
N GLY A 165 17.04 5.63 -9.52
CA GLY A 165 17.15 4.40 -8.75
C GLY A 165 16.10 3.35 -9.11
N TRP A 166 15.96 2.34 -8.25
CA TRP A 166 15.03 1.22 -8.47
C TRP A 166 13.58 1.66 -8.63
N PHE A 167 13.19 2.75 -7.96
CA PHE A 167 11.82 3.26 -7.93
C PHE A 167 11.36 3.84 -9.28
N THR A 168 12.31 4.30 -10.09
CA THR A 168 12.06 4.81 -11.44
C THR A 168 12.49 3.85 -12.54
N THR A 169 12.85 2.62 -12.16
CA THR A 169 13.22 1.53 -13.06
C THR A 169 12.09 0.52 -13.09
N LYS A 170 11.31 0.50 -14.17
CA LYS A 170 10.07 -0.28 -14.32
C LYS A 170 10.25 -1.77 -14.07
N GLU A 171 11.38 -2.33 -14.45
CA GLU A 171 11.71 -3.74 -14.22
C GLU A 171 11.82 -4.09 -12.73
N GLN A 172 12.11 -3.09 -11.88
CA GLN A 172 12.26 -3.26 -10.43
C GLN A 172 11.03 -2.76 -9.65
N SER A 173 10.37 -1.70 -10.12
CA SER A 173 9.21 -1.08 -9.45
C SER A 173 7.85 -1.55 -9.99
N GLY A 174 7.79 -2.04 -11.23
CA GLY A 174 6.56 -2.40 -11.95
C GLY A 174 5.88 -1.21 -12.65
N GLY A 175 6.22 0.00 -12.25
CA GLY A 175 5.55 1.22 -12.67
C GLY A 175 5.97 2.41 -11.83
N GLY A 176 5.30 3.54 -12.02
CA GLY A 176 5.62 4.79 -11.34
C GLY A 176 4.58 5.19 -10.32
N CYS A 177 4.03 6.40 -10.49
CA CYS A 177 3.06 6.94 -9.53
C CYS A 177 1.81 6.07 -9.36
N LEU A 178 1.34 5.41 -10.42
CA LEU A 178 0.15 4.58 -10.34
C LEU A 178 0.35 3.40 -9.37
N ILE A 179 1.43 2.62 -9.54
CA ILE A 179 1.70 1.46 -8.69
C ILE A 179 2.21 1.84 -7.29
N ASP A 180 2.82 3.02 -7.12
CA ASP A 180 3.35 3.47 -5.82
C ASP A 180 2.30 4.12 -4.93
N ILE A 181 1.63 5.17 -5.43
CA ILE A 181 0.72 6.00 -4.64
C ILE A 181 -0.73 5.65 -4.89
N ALA A 182 -1.13 5.32 -6.11
CA ALA A 182 -2.53 5.02 -6.39
C ALA A 182 -2.95 3.68 -5.78
N VAL A 183 -2.05 2.71 -5.67
CA VAL A 183 -2.31 1.43 -4.97
C VAL A 183 -2.95 1.65 -3.59
N HIS A 184 -2.46 2.64 -2.84
CA HIS A 184 -3.01 3.00 -1.53
C HIS A 184 -4.43 3.53 -1.61
N SER A 185 -4.69 4.47 -2.53
CA SER A 185 -6.00 5.13 -2.64
C SER A 185 -7.05 4.23 -3.29
N LEU A 186 -6.67 3.41 -4.27
CA LEU A 186 -7.53 2.41 -4.91
C LEU A 186 -7.94 1.33 -3.91
N ASP A 187 -6.97 0.79 -3.15
CA ASP A 187 -7.23 -0.17 -2.08
C ASP A 187 -8.15 0.42 -1.01
N LEU A 188 -7.81 1.61 -0.51
CA LEU A 188 -8.56 2.29 0.55
C LEU A 188 -10.01 2.55 0.11
N ALA A 189 -10.21 3.04 -1.12
CA ALA A 189 -11.54 3.28 -1.68
C ALA A 189 -12.39 1.99 -1.75
N MET A 190 -11.82 0.90 -2.29
CA MET A 190 -12.53 -0.39 -2.35
C MET A 190 -12.79 -0.96 -0.96
N TRP A 191 -11.88 -0.74 -0.01
CA TRP A 191 -12.03 -1.21 1.36
C TRP A 191 -13.10 -0.46 2.15
N VAL A 192 -13.12 0.88 2.10
CA VAL A 192 -14.15 1.65 2.82
C VAL A 192 -15.55 1.45 2.24
N THR A 193 -15.66 1.21 0.93
CA THR A 193 -16.96 1.02 0.24
C THR A 193 -17.38 -0.44 0.09
N ASN A 194 -16.49 -1.39 0.41
CA ASN A 194 -16.64 -2.81 0.14
C ASN A 194 -16.86 -3.17 -1.35
N LEU A 195 -16.43 -2.30 -2.27
CA LEU A 195 -16.53 -2.51 -3.74
C LEU A 195 -15.32 -3.29 -4.25
N TRP A 196 -15.28 -4.59 -4.00
CA TRP A 196 -14.18 -5.48 -4.41
C TRP A 196 -14.33 -6.08 -5.82
N ASN A 197 -15.24 -5.54 -6.64
CA ASN A 197 -15.59 -6.04 -7.97
C ASN A 197 -15.37 -5.00 -9.09
N PRO A 198 -14.16 -4.42 -9.25
CA PRO A 198 -13.89 -3.62 -10.44
C PRO A 198 -14.07 -4.48 -11.69
N THR A 199 -14.79 -3.95 -12.69
CA THR A 199 -15.22 -4.70 -13.89
C THR A 199 -14.58 -4.17 -15.17
N LYS A 200 -14.44 -2.85 -15.30
CA LYS A 200 -13.88 -2.17 -16.49
C LYS A 200 -12.97 -1.04 -16.07
N ALA A 201 -11.91 -0.79 -16.83
CA ALA A 201 -11.02 0.35 -16.67
C ALA A 201 -10.76 1.08 -18.00
N SER A 202 -10.80 2.41 -17.98
CA SER A 202 -10.40 3.29 -19.10
C SER A 202 -9.47 4.37 -18.57
N ALA A 203 -8.20 4.38 -18.98
CA ALA A 203 -7.18 5.20 -18.33
C ALA A 203 -6.00 5.61 -19.24
N LYS A 204 -5.24 6.61 -18.78
CA LYS A 204 -3.96 7.02 -19.36
C LYS A 204 -2.91 7.27 -18.29
N THR A 205 -1.67 6.87 -18.61
CA THR A 205 -0.47 7.20 -17.85
C THR A 205 0.45 8.06 -18.71
N TYR A 206 1.20 8.94 -18.06
CA TYR A 206 2.14 9.86 -18.70
C TYR A 206 3.48 9.83 -17.97
N SER A 207 4.53 10.16 -18.71
CA SER A 207 5.90 10.34 -18.22
C SER A 207 6.41 11.66 -18.81
N LYS A 208 6.23 12.77 -18.11
CA LYS A 208 6.46 14.13 -18.63
C LYS A 208 7.52 14.95 -17.91
N PHE A 209 7.88 14.59 -16.70
CA PHE A 209 8.78 15.33 -15.83
C PHE A 209 10.08 14.58 -15.54
N GLY A 210 10.07 13.25 -15.56
CA GLY A 210 11.27 12.46 -15.27
C GLY A 210 12.32 12.37 -16.38
N SER A 211 12.08 12.95 -17.56
CA SER A 211 13.02 12.88 -18.69
C SER A 211 13.09 14.20 -19.48
N PRO A 212 14.30 14.80 -19.64
CA PRO A 212 15.57 14.36 -19.06
C PRO A 212 15.64 14.64 -17.55
N MET A 213 16.15 13.68 -16.76
CA MET A 213 16.18 13.77 -15.29
C MET A 213 16.92 15.01 -14.76
N LYS A 214 17.95 15.48 -15.50
CA LYS A 214 18.77 16.64 -15.11
C LYS A 214 17.98 17.95 -15.08
N ASP A 215 16.89 18.05 -15.83
CA ASP A 215 16.05 19.25 -15.92
C ASP A 215 14.94 19.23 -14.87
N TYR A 216 14.82 18.16 -14.09
CA TYR A 216 13.79 18.02 -13.08
C TYR A 216 14.15 18.75 -11.78
N HIS A 217 13.39 19.80 -11.47
CA HIS A 217 13.44 20.49 -10.19
C HIS A 217 12.36 19.97 -9.24
N TYR A 218 12.73 19.66 -7.99
CA TYR A 218 11.82 19.11 -6.99
C TYR A 218 11.64 19.98 -5.75
N VAL A 219 10.47 19.86 -5.12
CA VAL A 219 10.16 20.51 -3.84
C VAL A 219 10.71 19.65 -2.70
N SER A 220 10.43 18.36 -2.74
CA SER A 220 10.94 17.38 -1.78
C SER A 220 11.04 16.00 -2.43
N MET A 221 11.95 15.16 -1.92
CA MET A 221 12.18 13.80 -2.40
C MET A 221 12.51 12.91 -1.21
N TRP A 222 11.62 11.98 -0.86
CA TRP A 222 11.80 11.14 0.32
C TRP A 222 12.85 10.03 0.13
N ALA A 223 13.09 9.62 -1.12
CA ALA A 223 14.15 8.68 -1.49
C ALA A 223 15.17 9.40 -2.37
N GLY A 224 16.35 9.73 -1.85
CA GLY A 224 17.39 10.46 -2.59
C GLY A 224 18.81 10.12 -2.13
N PRO A 225 19.84 10.78 -2.69
CA PRO A 225 19.77 11.80 -3.76
C PRO A 225 19.49 11.20 -5.16
N PRO A 226 19.15 12.03 -6.18
CA PRO A 226 18.99 11.57 -7.56
C PRO A 226 20.26 10.94 -8.14
N LYS A 227 20.09 9.94 -9.01
CA LYS A 227 21.15 9.29 -9.80
C LYS A 227 20.97 9.62 -11.27
N TYR A 228 21.60 10.67 -11.76
CA TYR A 228 21.35 11.20 -13.11
C TYR A 228 21.85 10.33 -14.26
N ASP A 229 22.68 9.33 -13.96
CA ASP A 229 23.13 8.26 -14.86
C ASP A 229 22.24 7.00 -14.78
N GLY A 230 21.21 7.03 -13.92
CA GLY A 230 20.27 5.94 -13.72
C GLY A 230 19.13 5.88 -14.74
N THR A 231 18.10 5.11 -14.40
CA THR A 231 16.95 4.86 -15.29
C THR A 231 15.70 5.60 -14.84
N PHE A 232 14.98 6.18 -15.81
CA PHE A 232 13.61 6.68 -15.66
C PHE A 232 12.77 6.19 -16.84
N ASN A 233 11.97 5.14 -16.63
CA ASN A 233 11.10 4.54 -17.65
C ASN A 233 9.69 4.21 -17.11
N VAL A 234 9.21 5.00 -16.14
CA VAL A 234 7.94 4.81 -15.44
C VAL A 234 7.01 6.02 -15.60
N ASP A 235 5.74 5.88 -15.21
CA ASP A 235 4.78 6.99 -15.20
C ASP A 235 4.99 7.97 -14.04
N ASP A 236 4.84 9.27 -14.28
CA ASP A 236 4.84 10.31 -13.23
C ASP A 236 3.47 10.95 -13.01
N TYR A 237 2.50 10.60 -13.86
CA TYR A 237 1.11 11.00 -13.78
C TYR A 237 0.19 9.91 -14.36
N ALA A 238 -0.94 9.64 -13.73
CA ALA A 238 -1.98 8.76 -14.25
C ALA A 238 -3.39 9.29 -13.95
N THR A 239 -4.33 9.01 -14.85
CA THR A 239 -5.74 9.35 -14.68
C THR A 239 -6.64 8.32 -15.37
N GLY A 240 -7.86 8.12 -14.87
CA GLY A 240 -8.80 7.21 -15.50
C GLY A 240 -10.12 7.05 -14.75
N MET A 241 -10.94 6.15 -15.28
CA MET A 241 -12.24 5.76 -14.73
C MET A 241 -12.34 4.24 -14.62
N VAL A 242 -12.97 3.77 -13.55
CA VAL A 242 -13.22 2.37 -13.22
C VAL A 242 -14.72 2.19 -12.97
N ARG A 243 -15.29 1.07 -13.43
CA ARG A 243 -16.69 0.69 -13.15
C ARG A 243 -16.75 -0.52 -12.21
N PHE A 244 -17.71 -0.50 -11.29
CA PHE A 244 -18.06 -1.63 -10.42
C PHE A 244 -19.42 -2.21 -10.85
N GLY A 245 -19.48 -2.72 -12.09
CA GLY A 245 -20.74 -3.08 -12.73
C GLY A 245 -21.69 -1.88 -12.84
N ASN A 246 -22.97 -2.09 -12.52
CA ASN A 246 -23.99 -1.05 -12.51
C ASN A 246 -24.05 -0.25 -11.18
N GLN A 247 -23.26 -0.64 -10.18
CA GLN A 247 -23.38 -0.10 -8.83
C GLN A 247 -22.72 1.27 -8.68
N ALA A 248 -21.47 1.41 -9.10
CA ALA A 248 -20.71 2.62 -8.87
C ALA A 248 -19.63 2.88 -9.93
N THR A 249 -19.16 4.13 -9.96
CA THR A 249 -17.98 4.55 -10.73
C THR A 249 -16.89 5.08 -9.81
N MET A 250 -15.64 4.92 -10.22
CA MET A 250 -14.49 5.56 -9.58
C MET A 250 -13.69 6.31 -10.62
N VAL A 251 -13.36 7.58 -10.35
CA VAL A 251 -12.48 8.40 -11.18
C VAL A 251 -11.24 8.74 -10.36
N PHE A 252 -10.06 8.65 -10.98
CA PHE A 252 -8.81 8.95 -10.31
C PHE A 252 -7.89 9.88 -11.10
N GLU A 253 -7.13 10.69 -10.37
CA GLU A 253 -6.04 11.52 -10.87
C GLU A 253 -4.88 11.46 -9.86
N VAL A 254 -3.74 10.92 -10.27
CA VAL A 254 -2.59 10.69 -9.38
C VAL A 254 -1.30 11.12 -10.04
N ALA A 255 -0.41 11.76 -9.30
CA ALA A 255 0.84 12.28 -9.84
C ALA A 255 1.95 12.36 -8.80
N TRP A 256 3.15 11.93 -9.18
CA TRP A 256 4.37 12.32 -8.48
C TRP A 256 4.82 13.73 -8.86
N ALA A 257 4.46 14.19 -10.06
CA ALA A 257 4.79 15.51 -10.54
C ALA A 257 3.71 16.07 -11.46
N ALA A 258 3.29 17.31 -11.17
CA ALA A 258 2.37 18.07 -12.00
C ALA A 258 2.60 19.58 -11.78
N ASN A 259 2.31 20.40 -12.78
CA ASN A 259 2.26 21.86 -12.61
C ASN A 259 0.93 22.27 -11.95
N ALA A 260 0.70 21.79 -10.74
CA ALA A 260 -0.54 21.95 -10.00
C ALA A 260 -0.28 22.16 -8.51
N GLN A 261 -1.30 22.64 -7.80
CA GLN A 261 -1.29 22.63 -6.35
C GLN A 261 -1.37 21.18 -5.84
N PRO A 262 -0.67 20.85 -4.74
CA PRO A 262 -0.81 19.54 -4.12
C PRO A 262 -2.24 19.32 -3.62
N GLU A 263 -2.80 18.17 -3.94
CA GLU A 263 -4.12 17.73 -3.48
C GLU A 263 -4.04 16.26 -3.06
N ASN A 264 -4.76 15.88 -2.01
CA ASN A 264 -4.83 14.50 -1.56
C ASN A 264 -6.18 14.23 -0.90
N TYR A 265 -7.02 13.42 -1.53
CA TYR A 265 -8.27 12.94 -0.94
C TYR A 265 -8.79 11.69 -1.65
N VAL A 266 -9.64 10.96 -0.94
CA VAL A 266 -10.62 10.03 -1.51
C VAL A 266 -12.01 10.54 -1.11
N GLU A 267 -12.84 10.85 -2.09
CA GLU A 267 -14.21 11.32 -1.94
C GLU A 267 -15.17 10.18 -2.23
N ILE A 268 -16.12 9.96 -1.32
CA ILE A 268 -17.17 8.95 -1.44
C ILE A 268 -18.50 9.67 -1.50
N LEU A 269 -19.28 9.41 -2.54
CA LEU A 269 -20.62 9.97 -2.72
C LEU A 269 -21.67 8.84 -2.69
N GLY A 270 -22.62 8.99 -1.78
CA GLY A 270 -23.79 8.13 -1.72
C GLY A 270 -25.10 8.92 -1.75
N THR A 271 -26.22 8.19 -1.84
CA THR A 271 -27.56 8.79 -1.99
C THR A 271 -28.04 9.57 -0.77
N LYS A 272 -27.42 9.41 0.40
CA LYS A 272 -27.78 10.13 1.64
C LYS A 272 -26.67 11.04 2.17
N GLY A 273 -25.46 10.95 1.62
CA GLY A 273 -24.38 11.83 2.03
C GLY A 273 -23.08 11.61 1.27
N GLY A 274 -22.17 12.57 1.44
CA GLY A 274 -20.83 12.53 0.87
C GLY A 274 -19.77 12.84 1.93
N VAL A 275 -18.59 12.25 1.78
CA VAL A 275 -17.47 12.44 2.70
C VAL A 275 -16.14 12.36 1.98
N LYS A 276 -15.16 13.14 2.43
CA LYS A 276 -13.76 13.03 2.02
C LYS A 276 -12.90 12.49 3.16
N LEU A 277 -12.03 11.55 2.86
CA LEU A 277 -10.96 11.07 3.72
C LEU A 277 -9.58 11.47 3.15
N ALA A 278 -8.53 11.32 3.96
CA ALA A 278 -7.15 11.74 3.67
C ALA A 278 -6.94 13.27 3.50
N GLY A 279 -7.91 14.08 3.93
CA GLY A 279 -7.85 15.54 4.05
C GLY A 279 -7.65 16.04 5.49
N ALA A 280 -7.71 17.36 5.71
CA ALA A 280 -7.46 17.95 7.04
C ALA A 280 -8.59 17.72 8.07
N ASP A 281 -9.84 17.73 7.60
CA ASP A 281 -11.05 17.51 8.39
C ASP A 281 -11.96 16.49 7.65
N THR A 282 -12.65 15.66 8.42
CA THR A 282 -13.70 14.76 7.90
C THR A 282 -15.06 15.41 8.16
N VAL A 283 -15.74 15.79 7.08
CA VAL A 283 -17.06 16.42 7.12
C VAL A 283 -18.02 15.53 6.35
N LEU A 284 -19.09 15.11 7.00
CA LEU A 284 -20.21 14.43 6.36
C LEU A 284 -21.18 15.49 5.83
N LEU A 285 -21.27 15.59 4.51
CA LEU A 285 -22.26 16.42 3.82
C LEU A 285 -23.53 15.58 3.67
N THR A 286 -24.63 16.00 4.31
CA THR A 286 -25.87 15.20 4.44
C THR A 286 -27.08 16.11 4.57
N GLU A 287 -28.25 15.53 4.75
CA GLU A 287 -29.43 16.22 5.24
C GLU A 287 -29.69 15.89 6.73
N PHE A 288 -30.22 16.86 7.48
CA PHE A 288 -30.75 16.71 8.83
C PHE A 288 -32.02 17.56 8.96
N ASP A 289 -33.13 16.96 9.41
CA ASP A 289 -34.45 17.61 9.50
C ASP A 289 -34.85 18.37 8.22
N ASN A 290 -34.76 17.70 7.06
CA ASN A 290 -35.08 18.22 5.71
C ASN A 290 -34.31 19.51 5.34
N ARG A 291 -33.08 19.67 5.84
CA ARG A 291 -32.19 20.77 5.52
C ARG A 291 -30.79 20.23 5.24
N LEU A 292 -30.05 20.92 4.38
CA LEU A 292 -28.64 20.63 4.16
C LEU A 292 -27.85 20.82 5.47
N ALA A 293 -26.97 19.87 5.76
CA ALA A 293 -26.16 19.85 6.96
C ALA A 293 -24.73 19.38 6.65
N ASP A 294 -23.77 20.15 7.15
CA ASP A 294 -22.35 19.83 7.11
C ASP A 294 -21.93 19.40 8.52
N ILE A 295 -21.83 18.09 8.74
CA ILE A 295 -21.51 17.54 10.06
C ILE A 295 -20.00 17.32 10.14
N LYS A 296 -19.30 18.22 10.85
CA LYS A 296 -17.90 18.02 11.20
C LYS A 296 -17.79 16.90 12.24
N LEU A 297 -17.09 15.82 11.88
CA LEU A 297 -16.91 14.67 12.75
C LEU A 297 -15.72 14.90 13.69
N ASP A 298 -15.93 14.60 14.97
CA ASP A 298 -14.92 14.68 16.02
C ASP A 298 -14.53 13.28 16.49
N TYR A 299 -13.25 12.95 16.38
CA TYR A 299 -12.67 11.65 16.68
C TYR A 299 -11.16 11.80 16.90
N GLU A 300 -10.52 10.79 17.51
CA GLU A 300 -9.07 10.78 17.67
C GLU A 300 -8.38 10.71 16.31
N LYS A 301 -7.72 11.79 15.91
CA LYS A 301 -7.09 11.90 14.59
C LYS A 301 -5.71 11.25 14.53
N LYS A 302 -5.08 10.98 15.68
CA LYS A 302 -3.70 10.49 15.73
C LYS A 302 -3.66 9.03 16.13
N ASN A 303 -2.96 8.24 15.31
CA ASN A 303 -2.47 6.94 15.71
C ASN A 303 -1.13 6.63 15.01
N ASP A 304 -0.52 5.52 15.39
CA ASP A 304 0.57 4.91 14.64
C ASP A 304 -0.01 3.77 13.79
N GLY A 305 -0.38 4.09 12.55
CA GLY A 305 -1.01 3.13 11.64
C GLY A 305 -0.18 1.87 11.41
N PHE A 306 1.16 1.97 11.40
CA PHE A 306 2.03 0.81 11.27
C PHE A 306 1.98 -0.07 12.53
N ALA A 307 2.05 0.53 13.73
CA ALA A 307 1.90 -0.24 14.96
C ALA A 307 0.53 -0.94 15.05
N VAL A 308 -0.55 -0.26 14.62
CA VAL A 308 -1.90 -0.85 14.55
C VAL A 308 -1.94 -2.01 13.56
N GLU A 309 -1.40 -1.83 12.36
CA GLU A 309 -1.35 -2.86 11.31
C GLU A 309 -0.61 -4.12 11.77
N LEU A 310 0.57 -3.93 12.38
CA LEU A 310 1.40 -5.03 12.86
C LEU A 310 0.80 -5.69 14.11
N THR A 311 0.09 -4.94 14.95
CA THR A 311 -0.67 -5.52 16.08
C THR A 311 -1.77 -6.45 15.58
N LYS A 312 -2.56 -6.02 14.58
CA LYS A 312 -3.62 -6.85 13.97
C LYS A 312 -3.03 -8.10 13.30
N PHE A 313 -1.85 -8.00 12.68
CA PHE A 313 -1.15 -9.15 12.10
C PHE A 313 -0.74 -10.19 13.16
N VAL A 314 -0.12 -9.73 14.24
CA VAL A 314 0.35 -10.60 15.33
C VAL A 314 -0.83 -11.24 16.07
N ALA A 315 -1.91 -10.49 16.30
CA ALA A 315 -3.16 -11.03 16.84
C ALA A 315 -3.70 -12.16 15.95
N ALA A 316 -3.76 -11.97 14.62
CA ALA A 316 -4.21 -13.01 13.70
C ALA A 316 -3.33 -14.28 13.74
N ILE A 317 -2.00 -14.14 13.92
CA ILE A 317 -1.09 -15.29 14.10
C ILE A 317 -1.44 -16.07 15.39
N ASN A 318 -1.82 -15.35 16.45
CA ASN A 318 -2.25 -15.95 17.72
C ASN A 318 -3.69 -16.53 17.66
N GLY A 319 -4.38 -16.44 16.52
CA GLY A 319 -5.77 -16.87 16.37
C GLY A 319 -6.79 -15.86 16.88
N GLU A 320 -6.36 -14.62 17.14
CA GLU A 320 -7.17 -13.52 17.64
C GLU A 320 -7.56 -12.58 16.48
N GLY A 321 -8.76 -12.75 15.97
CA GLY A 321 -9.28 -11.92 14.86
C GLY A 321 -8.86 -12.41 13.47
N GLN A 322 -9.04 -11.53 12.48
CA GLN A 322 -8.78 -11.82 11.07
C GLN A 322 -7.66 -10.94 10.53
N ILE A 323 -7.04 -11.38 9.44
CA ILE A 323 -6.09 -10.57 8.69
C ILE A 323 -6.80 -9.32 8.13
N PRO A 324 -6.36 -8.10 8.47
CA PRO A 324 -7.03 -6.84 8.09
C PRO A 324 -6.94 -6.49 6.60
N ALA A 325 -5.93 -7.01 5.90
CA ALA A 325 -5.75 -6.85 4.46
C ALA A 325 -5.22 -8.16 3.85
N THR A 326 -6.11 -8.90 3.19
CA THR A 326 -5.79 -10.26 2.72
C THR A 326 -4.99 -10.23 1.42
N GLY A 327 -4.25 -11.31 1.15
CA GLY A 327 -3.60 -11.50 -0.15
C GLY A 327 -4.59 -11.45 -1.33
N ASP A 328 -5.81 -11.95 -1.16
CA ASP A 328 -6.83 -11.97 -2.23
C ASP A 328 -7.30 -10.55 -2.58
N GLN A 329 -7.45 -9.68 -1.59
CA GLN A 329 -7.68 -8.24 -1.82
C GLN A 329 -6.48 -7.61 -2.53
N GLY A 330 -5.25 -7.98 -2.14
CA GLY A 330 -4.02 -7.58 -2.84
C GLY A 330 -4.05 -7.97 -4.33
N VAL A 331 -4.49 -9.19 -4.65
CA VAL A 331 -4.64 -9.65 -6.05
C VAL A 331 -5.68 -8.82 -6.80
N ILE A 332 -6.81 -8.47 -6.20
CA ILE A 332 -7.84 -7.62 -6.83
C ILE A 332 -7.27 -6.24 -7.16
N VAL A 333 -6.53 -5.64 -6.23
CA VAL A 333 -5.84 -4.36 -6.46
C VAL A 333 -4.83 -4.48 -7.61
N MET A 334 -4.05 -5.57 -7.65
CA MET A 334 -3.09 -5.80 -8.75
C MET A 334 -3.79 -6.00 -10.11
N ARG A 335 -4.92 -6.70 -10.16
CA ARG A 335 -5.71 -6.86 -11.40
C ARG A 335 -6.19 -5.51 -11.93
N LEU A 336 -6.67 -4.66 -11.02
CA LEU A 336 -7.08 -3.31 -11.39
C LEU A 336 -5.91 -2.48 -11.93
N LEU A 337 -4.74 -2.54 -11.28
CA LEU A 337 -3.53 -1.86 -11.76
C LEU A 337 -3.09 -2.37 -13.14
N ASP A 338 -3.07 -3.68 -13.35
CA ASP A 338 -2.76 -4.31 -14.64
C ASP A 338 -3.74 -3.84 -15.72
N ALA A 339 -5.03 -3.78 -15.42
CA ALA A 339 -6.07 -3.31 -16.32
C ALA A 339 -5.91 -1.83 -16.68
N ILE A 340 -5.55 -0.97 -15.72
CA ILE A 340 -5.28 0.44 -15.96
C ILE A 340 -4.08 0.61 -16.91
N TYR A 341 -2.97 -0.09 -16.66
CA TYR A 341 -1.80 -0.06 -17.56
C TYR A 341 -2.13 -0.59 -18.95
N LYS A 342 -2.90 -1.70 -19.03
CA LYS A 342 -3.35 -2.29 -20.29
C LYS A 342 -4.27 -1.36 -21.07
N SER A 343 -5.20 -0.67 -20.40
CA SER A 343 -6.06 0.34 -21.02
C SER A 343 -5.24 1.46 -21.64
N CYS A 344 -4.25 1.99 -20.90
CA CYS A 344 -3.36 3.03 -21.40
C CYS A 344 -2.61 2.58 -22.66
N ALA A 345 -2.02 1.37 -22.61
CA ALA A 345 -1.25 0.78 -23.72
C ALA A 345 -2.11 0.55 -24.97
N ASN A 346 -3.34 0.06 -24.78
CA ASN A 346 -4.25 -0.24 -25.89
C ASN A 346 -5.05 0.98 -26.37
N ASN A 347 -5.01 2.10 -25.63
CA ASN A 347 -5.80 3.30 -25.90
C ASN A 347 -7.31 3.03 -25.96
N GLN A 348 -7.82 2.15 -25.10
CA GLN A 348 -9.24 1.77 -25.04
C GLN A 348 -9.62 1.25 -23.65
N GLU A 349 -10.92 1.14 -23.40
CA GLU A 349 -11.45 0.47 -22.22
C GLU A 349 -11.15 -1.04 -22.24
N VAL A 350 -10.85 -1.62 -21.08
CA VAL A 350 -10.56 -3.06 -20.93
C VAL A 350 -11.29 -3.66 -19.73
N ASP A 351 -11.46 -4.97 -19.75
CA ASP A 351 -11.87 -5.75 -18.58
C ASP A 351 -10.77 -5.82 -17.52
N VAL A 352 -11.20 -5.89 -16.25
CA VAL A 352 -10.34 -6.03 -15.07
C VAL A 352 -10.12 -7.49 -14.69
#